data_AF-A0A956U8E7-F1
#
_entry.id   AF-A0A956U8E7-F1
#
_cell.length_a   1.000
_cell.length_b   1.000
_cell.length_c   1.000
_cell.angle_alpha   90.00
_cell.angle_beta   90.00
_cell.angle_gamma   90.00
#
_symmetry.space_group_name_H-M   'P 1'
#
loop_
_entity.id
_entity.type
_entity.pdbx_description
1 polymer ?
#
loop_
_entity_poly.entity_id
_entity_poly.type
_entity_poly.pdbx_seq_one_letter_code
_entity_poly.pdbx_strand_id
1 'polypeptide(L)'
;MSKTERLELRLDENIVDTIDQWRRKEQDLPTRSEAVRRLIQQGLSSSSKQAYTLMKTQLLVAARLPKSDSFLSDSTLFAWAHDVYPALGMNEDMLAEPFAQSFSVTREMMEELGGFIDEAWLKRRSLTYYELEEEFSNLPWTRGGLINACKYMFIRELFSGLWEHLLEEGECPIEAKTITQPFDRKDIFIS
;
A
#
# COMPACT_ATOMS: atom_id res chain seq x y z
N MET A 1 18.78 -19.66 -2.74
CA MET A 1 18.76 -20.15 -1.34
C MET A 1 19.29 -19.05 -0.44
N SER A 2 18.52 -18.56 0.53
CA SER A 2 19.02 -17.59 1.51
C SER A 2 19.98 -18.28 2.47
N LYS A 3 21.09 -17.63 2.81
CA LYS A 3 22.07 -18.14 3.76
C LYS A 3 21.39 -18.27 5.14
N THR A 4 21.48 -19.44 5.77
CA THR A 4 21.01 -19.65 7.14
C THR A 4 22.17 -19.48 8.10
N GLU A 5 21.98 -18.71 9.17
CA GLU A 5 23.00 -18.49 10.21
C GLU A 5 22.53 -19.04 11.56
N ARG A 6 23.48 -19.58 12.34
CA ARG A 6 23.19 -20.14 13.67
C ARG A 6 23.28 -19.03 14.71
N LEU A 7 22.18 -18.82 15.43
CA LEU A 7 22.07 -17.88 16.54
C LEU A 7 21.90 -18.67 17.85
N GLU A 8 22.70 -18.35 18.87
CA GLU A 8 22.55 -18.92 20.22
C GLU A 8 21.90 -17.89 21.15
N LEU A 9 20.82 -18.27 21.81
CA LEU A 9 20.01 -17.39 22.67
C LEU A 9 19.93 -17.96 24.09
N ARG A 10 20.06 -17.09 25.09
CA ARG A 10 19.77 -17.41 26.49
C ARG A 10 18.45 -16.78 26.87
N LEU A 11 17.49 -17.62 27.27
CA LEU A 11 16.14 -17.22 27.67
C LEU A 11 15.90 -17.77 29.07
N ASP A 12 15.08 -17.08 29.86
CA ASP A 12 14.60 -17.60 31.14
C ASP A 12 13.60 -18.75 30.93
N GLU A 13 13.42 -19.55 31.98
CA GLU A 13 12.58 -20.75 31.98
C GLU A 13 11.12 -20.44 31.60
N ASN A 14 10.58 -19.29 32.03
CA ASN A 14 9.20 -18.92 31.72
C ASN A 14 9.00 -18.68 30.22
N ILE A 15 9.98 -18.05 29.55
CA ILE A 15 9.92 -17.86 28.10
C ILE A 15 10.01 -19.21 27.38
N VAL A 16 10.87 -20.12 27.83
CA VAL A 16 10.98 -21.47 27.25
C VAL A 16 9.66 -22.24 27.36
N ASP A 17 9.02 -22.19 28.53
CA ASP A 17 7.73 -22.82 28.76
C ASP A 17 6.63 -22.20 27.91
N THR A 18 6.63 -20.87 27.74
CA THR A 18 5.67 -20.17 26.89
C THR A 18 5.80 -20.61 25.42
N ILE A 19 7.02 -20.72 24.91
CA ILE A 19 7.28 -21.23 23.55
C ILE A 19 6.81 -22.70 23.42
N ASP A 20 7.03 -23.51 24.46
CA ASP A 20 6.59 -24.90 24.49
C ASP A 20 5.07 -25.06 24.58
N GLN A 21 4.36 -24.15 25.23
CA GLN A 21 2.91 -24.12 25.22
C GLN A 21 2.37 -23.67 23.86
N TRP A 22 3.00 -22.67 23.25
CA TRP A 22 2.62 -22.17 21.94
C TRP A 22 2.78 -23.25 20.86
N ARG A 23 3.94 -23.93 20.78
CA ARG A 23 4.18 -24.99 19.77
C ARG A 23 3.11 -26.09 19.82
N ARG A 24 2.59 -26.41 21.02
CA ARG A 24 1.62 -27.50 21.25
C ARG A 24 0.23 -27.19 20.69
N LYS A 25 -0.07 -25.91 20.44
CA LYS A 25 -1.33 -25.47 19.84
C LYS A 25 -1.27 -25.50 18.31
N GLU A 26 -0.07 -25.54 17.73
CA GLU A 26 0.13 -25.60 16.28
C GLU A 26 -0.14 -27.02 15.75
N GLN A 27 -0.76 -27.11 14.57
CA GLN A 27 -1.18 -28.38 13.96
C GLN A 27 0.00 -29.32 13.66
N ASP A 28 1.18 -28.77 13.34
CA ASP A 28 2.37 -29.50 12.91
C ASP A 28 3.41 -29.70 14.02
N LEU A 29 3.16 -29.17 15.22
CA LEU A 29 4.03 -29.27 16.41
C LEU A 29 5.52 -28.97 16.10
N PRO A 30 5.87 -27.71 15.75
CA PRO A 30 7.21 -27.36 15.27
C PRO A 30 8.30 -27.56 16.34
N THR A 31 9.54 -27.77 15.87
CA THR A 31 10.74 -27.84 16.74
C THR A 31 10.96 -26.53 17.51
N ARG A 32 11.81 -26.51 18.55
CA ARG A 32 12.08 -25.28 19.33
C ARG A 32 12.60 -24.15 18.43
N SER A 33 13.58 -24.45 17.59
CA SER A 33 14.16 -23.48 16.67
C SER A 33 13.16 -22.97 15.64
N GLU A 34 12.30 -23.85 15.11
CA GLU A 34 11.27 -23.46 14.15
C GLU A 34 10.16 -22.63 14.79
N ALA A 35 9.73 -22.98 16.01
CA ALA A 35 8.77 -22.18 16.78
C ALA A 35 9.32 -20.78 17.08
N VAL A 36 10.58 -20.67 17.52
CA VAL A 36 11.25 -19.38 17.74
C VAL A 36 11.32 -18.57 16.45
N ARG A 37 11.70 -19.20 15.32
CA ARG A 37 11.73 -18.54 14.01
C ARG A 37 10.36 -17.98 13.63
N ARG A 38 9.29 -18.78 13.74
CA ARG A 38 7.91 -18.37 13.43
C ARG A 38 7.44 -17.25 14.34
N LEU A 39 7.71 -17.33 15.65
CA LEU A 39 7.33 -16.29 16.62
C LEU A 39 8.06 -14.98 16.38
N ILE A 40 9.36 -15.01 16.04
CA ILE A 40 10.12 -13.81 15.66
C ILE A 40 9.53 -13.22 14.37
N GLN A 41 9.27 -14.04 13.34
CA GLN A 41 8.64 -13.56 12.10
C GLN A 41 7.28 -12.94 12.37
N GLN A 42 6.42 -13.61 13.16
CA GLN A 42 5.12 -13.09 13.56
C GLN A 42 5.26 -11.80 14.36
N GLY A 43 6.22 -11.69 15.28
CA GLY A 43 6.48 -10.48 16.07
C GLY A 43 6.91 -9.30 15.20
N LEU A 44 7.86 -9.53 14.28
CA LEU A 44 8.34 -8.51 13.35
C LEU A 44 7.23 -8.05 12.38
N SER A 45 6.43 -8.98 11.85
CA SER A 45 5.33 -8.66 10.95
C SER A 45 4.09 -8.07 11.64
N SER A 46 3.83 -8.44 12.90
CA SER A 46 2.69 -7.91 13.66
C SER A 46 2.97 -6.49 14.16
N SER A 47 4.20 -6.20 14.58
CA SER A 47 4.60 -4.86 14.99
C SER A 47 4.49 -3.85 13.84
N SER A 48 4.88 -4.22 12.63
CA SER A 48 4.78 -3.33 11.46
C SER A 48 3.33 -3.08 11.06
N LYS A 49 2.48 -4.13 11.03
CA LYS A 49 1.06 -3.99 10.69
C LYS A 49 0.28 -3.20 11.72
N GLN A 50 0.51 -3.41 13.01
CA GLN A 50 -0.15 -2.65 14.07
C GLN A 50 0.27 -1.18 14.04
N ALA A 51 1.56 -0.90 13.88
CA ALA A 51 2.06 0.47 13.76
C ALA A 51 1.53 1.16 12.49
N TYR A 52 1.43 0.44 11.37
CA TYR A 52 0.79 0.92 10.15
C TYR A 52 -0.68 1.28 10.39
N THR A 53 -1.48 0.37 10.97
CA THR A 53 -2.89 0.61 11.27
C THR A 53 -3.07 1.81 12.21
N LEU A 54 -2.19 1.95 13.22
CA LEU A 54 -2.20 3.09 14.12
C LEU A 54 -1.91 4.40 13.37
N MET A 55 -0.86 4.43 12.54
CA MET A 55 -0.51 5.60 11.73
C MET A 55 -1.62 5.99 10.76
N LYS A 56 -2.16 5.00 10.01
CA LYS A 56 -3.32 5.19 9.13
C LYS A 56 -4.47 5.82 9.91
N THR A 57 -4.85 5.24 11.05
CA THR A 57 -5.93 5.77 11.90
C THR A 57 -5.66 7.20 12.38
N GLN A 58 -4.42 7.51 12.80
CA GLN A 58 -4.04 8.85 13.22
C GLN A 58 -4.20 9.87 12.08
N LEU A 59 -3.79 9.53 10.87
CA LEU A 59 -3.97 10.39 9.69
C LEU A 59 -5.46 10.60 9.37
N LEU A 60 -6.26 9.53 9.38
CA LEU A 60 -7.71 9.63 9.12
C LEU A 60 -8.45 10.46 10.18
N VAL A 61 -8.04 10.35 11.45
CA VAL A 61 -8.58 11.20 12.54
C VAL A 61 -8.09 12.64 12.38
N ALA A 62 -6.81 12.86 12.08
CA ALA A 62 -6.25 14.19 11.88
C ALA A 62 -6.92 14.93 10.71
N ALA A 63 -7.34 14.20 9.68
CA ALA A 63 -8.13 14.75 8.56
C ALA A 63 -9.46 15.39 9.01
N ARG A 64 -10.02 14.99 10.16
CA ARG A 64 -11.27 15.54 10.72
C ARG A 64 -11.06 16.83 11.53
N LEU A 65 -9.81 17.21 11.82
CA LEU A 65 -9.52 18.45 12.53
C LEU A 65 -9.81 19.67 11.64
N PRO A 66 -10.23 20.81 12.23
CA PRO A 66 -10.34 22.06 11.48
C PRO A 66 -9.01 22.44 10.83
N LYS A 67 -9.04 22.90 9.57
CA LYS A 67 -7.86 23.29 8.78
C LYS A 67 -6.86 22.13 8.55
N SER A 68 -7.35 20.89 8.47
CA SER A 68 -6.49 19.74 8.18
C SER A 68 -5.81 19.81 6.81
N ASP A 69 -6.35 20.59 5.88
CA ASP A 69 -5.79 20.89 4.57
C ASP A 69 -4.43 21.63 4.64
N SER A 70 -4.17 22.37 5.72
CA SER A 70 -2.90 23.12 5.86
C SER A 70 -1.69 22.24 6.22
N PHE A 71 -1.90 21.02 6.68
CA PHE A 71 -0.82 20.13 7.15
C PHE A 71 -0.91 18.69 6.67
N LEU A 72 -2.02 18.30 6.03
CA LEU A 72 -2.23 16.98 5.46
C LEU A 72 -2.79 17.18 4.06
N SER A 73 -2.07 16.77 3.02
CA SER A 73 -2.53 16.90 1.63
C SER A 73 -3.61 15.87 1.30
N ASP A 74 -4.44 16.19 0.31
CA ASP A 74 -5.46 15.26 -0.21
C ASP A 74 -4.83 14.01 -0.82
N SER A 75 -3.69 14.16 -1.53
CA SER A 75 -2.94 13.04 -2.10
C SER A 75 -2.46 12.05 -1.04
N THR A 76 -1.84 12.56 0.02
CA THR A 76 -1.34 11.73 1.13
C THR A 76 -2.52 11.05 1.84
N LEU A 77 -3.57 11.81 2.17
CA LEU A 77 -4.74 11.26 2.84
C LEU A 77 -5.43 10.17 2.01
N PHE A 78 -5.61 10.40 0.70
CA PHE A 78 -6.16 9.42 -0.22
C PHE A 78 -5.29 8.15 -0.27
N ALA A 79 -3.97 8.32 -0.42
CA ALA A 79 -3.01 7.21 -0.49
C ALA A 79 -3.15 6.27 0.72
N TRP A 80 -3.14 6.84 1.93
CA TRP A 80 -3.29 6.08 3.16
C TRP A 80 -4.68 5.48 3.35
N ALA A 81 -5.75 6.19 2.97
CA ALA A 81 -7.12 5.67 3.07
C ALA A 81 -7.31 4.43 2.18
N HIS A 82 -6.73 4.44 0.98
CA HIS A 82 -6.91 3.42 -0.06
C HIS A 82 -5.76 2.41 -0.16
N ASP A 83 -4.86 2.37 0.83
CA ASP A 83 -3.71 1.45 0.89
C ASP A 83 -2.80 1.52 -0.35
N VAL A 84 -2.61 2.74 -0.88
CA VAL A 84 -1.69 3.09 -1.96
C VAL A 84 -0.44 3.75 -1.40
N TYR A 85 0.74 3.28 -1.80
CA TYR A 85 1.99 3.92 -1.37
C TYR A 85 2.12 5.33 -1.98
N PRO A 86 2.38 6.40 -1.20
CA PRO A 86 2.45 7.77 -1.69
C PRO A 86 3.79 8.05 -2.41
N ALA A 87 4.02 7.40 -3.55
CA ALA A 87 5.22 7.59 -4.38
C ALA A 87 5.13 8.84 -5.28
N LEU A 88 6.19 9.07 -6.06
CA LEU A 88 6.26 10.05 -7.16
C LEU A 88 6.28 11.53 -6.72
N GLY A 89 6.61 11.82 -5.45
CA GLY A 89 6.64 13.18 -4.88
C GLY A 89 7.89 13.47 -4.09
N MET A 90 8.20 14.76 -3.88
CA MET A 90 9.27 15.16 -2.97
C MET A 90 8.77 15.04 -1.54
N ASN A 91 9.34 14.10 -0.76
CA ASN A 91 9.16 13.98 0.68
C ASN A 91 7.76 13.54 1.19
N GLU A 92 6.78 13.25 0.31
CA GLU A 92 5.45 12.74 0.71
C GLU A 92 5.51 11.31 1.29
N ASP A 93 6.60 10.60 1.02
CA ASP A 93 6.77 9.22 1.41
C ASP A 93 7.49 9.03 2.75
N MET A 94 8.01 10.09 3.39
CA MET A 94 8.72 9.99 4.67
C MET A 94 7.88 9.31 5.77
N LEU A 95 6.57 9.57 5.82
CA LEU A 95 5.67 8.90 6.77
C LEU A 95 5.38 7.45 6.38
N ALA A 96 5.42 7.14 5.08
CA ALA A 96 5.09 5.84 4.53
C ALA A 96 6.30 4.89 4.45
N GLU A 97 7.53 5.40 4.40
CA GLU A 97 8.77 4.63 4.25
C GLU A 97 8.90 3.51 5.30
N PRO A 98 8.66 3.74 6.60
CA PRO A 98 8.73 2.67 7.60
C PRO A 98 7.71 1.54 7.38
N PHE A 99 6.69 1.79 6.57
CA PHE A 99 5.55 0.91 6.32
C PHE A 99 5.43 0.48 4.86
N ALA A 100 6.44 0.67 4.02
CA ALA A 100 6.37 0.45 2.58
C ALA A 100 5.78 -0.94 2.21
N GLN A 101 6.10 -1.98 2.98
CA GLN A 101 5.63 -3.35 2.78
C GLN A 101 4.19 -3.62 3.28
N SER A 102 3.56 -2.65 3.94
CA SER A 102 2.21 -2.77 4.51
C SER A 102 1.11 -2.28 3.57
N PHE A 103 1.46 -1.52 2.51
CA PHE A 103 0.54 -1.05 1.51
C PHE A 103 0.15 -2.17 0.54
N SER A 104 -1.11 -2.17 0.08
CA SER A 104 -1.58 -3.16 -0.90
C SER A 104 -1.06 -2.84 -2.30
N VAL A 105 -1.02 -1.55 -2.65
CA VAL A 105 -0.29 -1.06 -3.83
C VAL A 105 1.06 -0.54 -3.34
N THR A 106 2.12 -1.30 -3.61
CA THR A 106 3.46 -1.04 -3.06
C THR A 106 4.16 0.12 -3.77
N ARG A 107 5.32 0.52 -3.24
CA ARG A 107 6.19 1.52 -3.88
C ARG A 107 6.58 1.10 -5.28
N GLU A 108 7.05 -0.14 -5.43
CA GLU A 108 7.52 -0.70 -6.71
C GLU A 108 6.40 -0.70 -7.75
N MET A 109 5.19 -1.09 -7.35
CA MET A 109 4.00 -1.03 -8.19
C MET A 109 3.72 0.40 -8.67
N MET A 110 3.77 1.38 -7.77
CA MET A 110 3.55 2.78 -8.13
C MET A 110 4.64 3.35 -9.05
N GLU A 111 5.90 2.98 -8.84
CA GLU A 111 7.02 3.41 -9.68
C GLU A 111 6.94 2.81 -11.08
N GLU A 112 6.59 1.53 -11.19
CA GLU A 112 6.39 0.84 -12.47
C GLU A 112 5.23 1.44 -13.26
N LEU A 113 4.06 1.58 -12.63
CA LEU A 113 2.88 2.18 -13.24
C LEU A 113 3.14 3.64 -13.62
N GLY A 114 3.74 4.42 -12.71
CA GLY A 114 4.08 5.82 -12.95
C GLY A 114 5.03 5.98 -14.14
N GLY A 115 6.07 5.13 -14.24
CA GLY A 115 6.99 5.14 -15.36
C GLY A 115 6.32 4.76 -16.69
N PHE A 116 5.45 3.75 -16.69
CA PHE A 116 4.69 3.36 -17.88
C PHE A 116 3.79 4.49 -18.39
N ILE A 117 3.04 5.14 -17.50
CA ILE A 117 2.17 6.27 -17.85
C ILE A 117 2.99 7.48 -18.28
N ASP A 118 4.11 7.78 -17.61
CA ASP A 118 5.01 8.87 -17.97
C ASP A 118 5.55 8.70 -19.40
N GLU A 119 6.00 7.50 -19.76
CA GLU A 119 6.44 7.21 -21.12
C GLU A 119 5.32 7.40 -22.16
N ALA A 120 4.12 6.90 -21.88
CA ALA A 120 2.98 7.04 -22.78
C ALA A 120 2.59 8.53 -22.96
N TRP A 121 2.60 9.29 -21.86
CA TRP A 121 2.32 10.71 -21.83
C TRP A 121 3.36 11.52 -22.62
N LEU A 122 4.65 11.28 -22.37
CA LEU A 122 5.76 11.92 -23.09
C LEU A 122 5.71 11.64 -24.61
N LYS A 123 5.31 10.43 -25.00
CA LYS A 123 5.16 10.02 -26.41
C LYS A 123 3.85 10.52 -27.04
N ARG A 124 2.96 11.18 -26.28
CA ARG A 124 1.59 11.55 -26.70
C ARG A 124 0.81 10.36 -27.28
N ARG A 125 1.08 9.17 -26.74
CA ARG A 125 0.33 7.97 -27.09
C ARG A 125 -1.07 8.11 -26.50
N SER A 126 -2.07 7.77 -27.30
CA SER A 126 -3.43 7.60 -26.82
C SER A 126 -3.48 6.24 -26.08
N LEU A 127 -3.58 6.31 -24.76
CA LEU A 127 -3.60 5.17 -23.83
C LEU A 127 -5.00 5.06 -23.23
N THR A 128 -5.64 3.90 -23.35
CA THR A 128 -6.95 3.62 -22.70
C THR A 128 -6.80 2.85 -21.39
N TYR A 129 -7.84 2.86 -20.55
CA TYR A 129 -7.81 2.09 -19.31
C TYR A 129 -7.70 0.58 -19.58
N TYR A 130 -8.33 0.05 -20.62
CA TYR A 130 -8.22 -1.37 -20.93
C TYR A 130 -6.81 -1.77 -21.38
N GLU A 131 -6.09 -0.93 -22.12
CA GLU A 131 -4.67 -1.18 -22.42
C GLU A 131 -3.81 -1.20 -21.15
N LEU A 132 -4.09 -0.28 -20.21
CA LEU A 132 -3.44 -0.24 -18.90
C LEU A 132 -3.77 -1.50 -18.08
N GLU A 133 -5.04 -1.91 -18.05
CA GLU A 133 -5.46 -3.13 -17.37
C GLU A 133 -4.87 -4.38 -18.01
N GLU A 134 -4.72 -4.44 -19.34
CA GLU A 134 -4.08 -5.56 -20.04
C GLU A 134 -2.61 -5.71 -19.61
N GLU A 135 -1.85 -4.61 -19.63
CA GLU A 135 -0.45 -4.59 -19.21
C GLU A 135 -0.26 -5.01 -17.75
N PHE A 136 -1.12 -4.50 -16.86
CA PHE A 136 -1.03 -4.72 -15.42
C PHE A 136 -1.98 -5.81 -14.89
N SER A 137 -2.61 -6.61 -15.76
CA SER A 137 -3.64 -7.61 -15.39
C SER A 137 -3.11 -8.76 -14.52
N ASN A 138 -1.78 -8.90 -14.44
CA ASN A 138 -1.14 -9.94 -13.65
C ASN A 138 -1.05 -9.55 -12.16
N LEU A 139 -1.10 -10.57 -11.29
CA LEU A 139 -0.75 -10.39 -9.88
C LEU A 139 0.62 -9.70 -9.77
N PRO A 140 0.77 -8.70 -8.89
CA PRO A 140 -0.05 -8.44 -7.69
C PRO A 140 -1.21 -7.45 -7.85
N TRP A 141 -1.45 -6.89 -9.04
CA TRP A 141 -2.48 -5.87 -9.21
C TRP A 141 -3.90 -6.43 -9.07
N THR A 142 -4.77 -5.59 -8.50
CA THR A 142 -6.22 -5.75 -8.59
C THR A 142 -6.77 -4.55 -9.35
N ARG A 143 -7.91 -4.71 -10.04
CA ARG A 143 -8.60 -3.59 -10.70
C ARG A 143 -8.78 -2.39 -9.76
N GLY A 144 -9.24 -2.65 -8.53
CA GLY A 144 -9.42 -1.60 -7.52
C GLY A 144 -8.11 -0.92 -7.12
N GLY A 145 -7.02 -1.69 -6.97
CA GLY A 145 -5.69 -1.15 -6.71
C GLY A 145 -5.19 -0.25 -7.85
N LEU A 146 -5.39 -0.68 -9.11
CA LEU A 146 -5.01 0.07 -10.30
C LEU A 146 -5.79 1.37 -10.44
N ILE A 147 -7.11 1.32 -10.23
CA ILE A 147 -7.98 2.51 -10.17
C ILE A 147 -7.51 3.48 -9.10
N ASN A 148 -7.24 3.00 -7.88
CA ASN A 148 -6.79 3.85 -6.78
C ASN A 148 -5.40 4.45 -7.07
N ALA A 149 -4.48 3.70 -7.67
CA ALA A 149 -3.17 4.20 -8.07
C ALA A 149 -3.30 5.34 -9.12
N CYS A 150 -4.14 5.15 -10.15
CA CYS A 150 -4.45 6.19 -11.12
C CYS A 150 -5.09 7.42 -10.47
N LYS A 151 -6.07 7.21 -9.58
CA LYS A 151 -6.73 8.29 -8.84
C LYS A 151 -5.75 9.08 -7.97
N TYR A 152 -4.82 8.41 -7.29
CA TYR A 152 -3.77 9.08 -6.52
C TYR A 152 -2.91 10.00 -7.42
N MET A 153 -2.49 9.51 -8.59
CA MET A 153 -1.71 10.32 -9.54
C MET A 153 -2.52 11.49 -10.10
N PHE A 154 -3.82 11.31 -10.34
CA PHE A 154 -4.74 12.38 -10.73
C PHE A 154 -4.86 13.46 -9.64
N ILE A 155 -5.07 13.07 -8.37
CA ILE A 155 -5.15 14.00 -7.22
C ILE A 155 -3.84 14.78 -7.06
N ARG A 156 -2.70 14.18 -7.43
CA ARG A 156 -1.39 14.85 -7.45
C ARG A 156 -1.14 15.71 -8.68
N GLU A 157 -2.16 15.89 -9.52
CA GLU A 157 -2.11 16.70 -10.74
C GLU A 157 -1.03 16.22 -11.74
N LEU A 158 -0.69 14.93 -11.72
CA LEU A 158 0.25 14.33 -12.66
C LEU A 158 -0.44 14.06 -14.02
N PHE A 159 0.37 14.01 -15.09
CA PHE A 159 -0.06 13.59 -16.43
C PHE A 159 -1.29 14.34 -16.97
N SER A 160 -1.31 15.67 -16.81
CA SER A 160 -2.40 16.52 -17.28
C SER A 160 -2.82 16.21 -18.73
N GLY A 161 -4.12 16.05 -18.97
CA GLY A 161 -4.70 15.72 -20.28
C GLY A 161 -4.71 14.23 -20.65
N LEU A 162 -3.93 13.37 -19.97
CA LEU A 162 -3.97 11.92 -20.21
C LEU A 162 -5.29 11.30 -19.77
N TRP A 163 -5.83 11.77 -18.65
CA TRP A 163 -6.98 11.17 -17.98
C TRP A 163 -8.27 11.22 -18.79
N GLU A 164 -8.44 12.24 -19.65
CA GLU A 164 -9.61 12.37 -20.54
C GLU A 164 -9.66 11.23 -21.55
N HIS A 165 -8.49 10.87 -22.10
CA HIS A 165 -8.37 9.81 -23.08
C HIS A 165 -8.35 8.41 -22.43
N LEU A 166 -7.69 8.28 -21.27
CA LEU A 166 -7.68 7.05 -20.47
C LEU A 166 -9.10 6.58 -20.13
N LEU A 167 -10.00 7.54 -19.90
CA LEU A 167 -11.38 7.31 -19.48
C LEU A 167 -12.37 7.60 -20.60
N GLU A 168 -12.00 7.40 -21.87
CA GLU A 168 -12.93 7.53 -22.99
C GLU A 168 -14.13 6.57 -22.86
N GLU A 169 -15.29 6.96 -23.40
CA GLU A 169 -16.51 6.14 -23.32
C GLU A 169 -16.35 4.84 -24.11
N GLY A 170 -16.66 3.70 -23.48
CA GLY A 170 -16.46 2.38 -24.09
C GLY A 170 -15.06 1.78 -23.88
N GLU A 171 -14.08 2.58 -23.46
CA GLU A 171 -12.67 2.19 -23.32
C GLU A 171 -12.21 2.04 -21.85
N CYS A 172 -13.16 2.02 -20.92
CA CYS A 172 -12.91 1.81 -19.50
C CYS A 172 -14.12 1.16 -18.79
N PRO A 173 -13.90 0.41 -17.69
CA PRO A 173 -14.97 -0.06 -16.84
C PRO A 173 -15.61 1.11 -16.08
N ILE A 174 -16.88 0.97 -15.67
CA ILE A 174 -17.64 2.07 -15.05
C ILE A 174 -16.97 2.59 -13.77
N GLU A 175 -16.31 1.73 -13.01
CA GLU A 175 -15.60 2.06 -11.78
C GLU A 175 -14.40 2.99 -12.03
N ALA A 176 -13.74 2.89 -13.20
CA ALA A 176 -12.59 3.72 -13.54
C ALA A 176 -12.96 5.20 -13.72
N LYS A 177 -14.24 5.52 -13.97
CA LYS A 177 -14.74 6.91 -14.01
C LYS A 177 -14.56 7.65 -12.69
N THR A 178 -14.31 6.94 -11.58
CA THR A 178 -14.02 7.55 -10.27
C THR A 178 -12.63 8.19 -10.19
N ILE A 179 -11.71 7.89 -11.13
CA ILE A 179 -10.33 8.40 -11.15
C ILE A 179 -10.30 9.93 -11.22
N THR A 180 -11.11 10.54 -12.10
CA THR A 180 -11.15 11.99 -12.31
C THR A 180 -12.13 12.72 -11.39
N GLN A 181 -12.80 11.99 -10.48
CA GLN A 181 -13.70 12.62 -9.52
C GLN A 181 -12.89 13.32 -8.42
N PRO A 182 -13.27 14.56 -8.03
CA PRO A 182 -12.66 15.25 -6.91
C PRO A 182 -12.67 14.39 -5.64
N PHE A 183 -11.61 14.50 -4.84
CA PHE A 183 -11.54 13.83 -3.54
C PHE A 183 -12.25 14.69 -2.49
N ASP A 184 -13.27 14.14 -1.83
CA ASP A 184 -13.87 14.74 -0.64
C ASP A 184 -13.40 14.01 0.62
N ARG A 185 -12.75 14.75 1.53
CA ARG A 185 -12.29 14.22 2.83
C ARG A 185 -13.43 13.65 3.68
N LYS A 186 -14.69 14.04 3.42
CA LYS A 186 -15.86 13.52 4.14
C LYS A 186 -16.18 12.08 3.80
N ASP A 187 -15.81 11.64 2.60
CA ASP A 187 -16.07 10.28 2.10
C ASP A 187 -15.15 9.23 2.72
N ILE A 188 -14.21 9.65 3.57
CA ILE A 188 -13.29 8.75 4.26
C ILE A 188 -13.94 8.15 5.49
N PHE A 189 -14.16 6.83 5.47
CA PHE A 189 -14.64 6.09 6.62
C PHE A 189 -13.47 5.58 7.47
N ILE A 190 -13.58 5.74 8.79
CA ILE A 190 -12.67 5.11 9.76
C ILE A 190 -13.30 3.75 10.09
N SER A 191 -12.76 2.68 9.52
CA SER A 191 -13.17 1.29 9.77
C SER A 191 -12.23 0.58 10.73
#